data_AF-A0A6J7UA87-F1
#
_entry.id   AF-A0A6J7UA87-F1
#
_cell.length_a   1.000
_cell.length_b   1.000
_cell.length_c   1.000
_cell.angle_alpha   90.00
_cell.angle_beta   90.00
_cell.angle_gamma   90.00
#
_symmetry.space_group_name_H-M   'P 1'
#
loop_
_entity.id
_entity.type
_entity.pdbx_description
1 polymer ?
#
loop_
_entity_poly.entity_id
_entity_poly.type
_entity_poly.pdbx_seq_one_letter_code
_entity_poly.pdbx_strand_id
1 'polypeptide(L)'
;MVEGRISAGVVVGDGSDIGGGASIMGTLSGGGKEVISIGQRTLLGANSGIGISLGDDCVVEAGVYITASSKVTLPDKKVVKAKELSGGNNLLFRRNSESGALEALAKTGTWSGLNSVLHKN
;
A
#
# COMPACT_ATOMS: atom_id res chain seq x y z
N MET A 1 -15.99 -3.77 1.19
CA MET A 1 -16.15 -5.23 1.36
C MET A 1 -15.03 -5.78 2.23
N VAL A 2 -15.26 -6.80 3.08
CA VAL A 2 -14.21 -7.39 3.93
C VAL A 2 -14.19 -8.92 3.82
N GLU A 3 -13.15 -9.43 3.16
CA GLU A 3 -12.90 -10.86 2.94
C GLU A 3 -11.49 -11.29 3.42
N GLY A 4 -10.72 -10.35 3.98
CA GLY A 4 -9.40 -10.56 4.55
C GLY A 4 -9.34 -10.31 6.07
N ARG A 5 -8.12 -10.15 6.58
CA ARG A 5 -7.83 -9.96 8.02
C ARG A 5 -7.52 -8.50 8.33
N ILE A 6 -8.30 -7.90 9.22
CA ILE A 6 -8.09 -6.57 9.77
C ILE A 6 -7.56 -6.72 11.20
N SER A 7 -6.32 -6.29 11.44
CA SER A 7 -5.71 -6.37 12.78
C SER A 7 -6.33 -5.37 13.76
N ALA A 8 -6.15 -5.60 15.06
CA ALA A 8 -6.64 -4.70 16.10
C ALA A 8 -6.11 -3.27 15.92
N GLY A 9 -7.01 -2.28 16.07
CA GLY A 9 -6.72 -0.86 15.91
C GLY A 9 -6.75 -0.35 14.48
N VAL A 10 -6.62 -1.22 13.47
CA VAL A 10 -6.65 -0.82 12.06
C VAL A 10 -8.02 -0.28 11.68
N VAL A 11 -8.03 0.86 10.99
CA VAL A 11 -9.23 1.47 10.42
C VAL A 11 -9.20 1.33 8.90
N VAL A 12 -10.36 1.04 8.31
CA VAL A 12 -10.56 0.96 6.87
C VAL A 12 -11.61 1.98 6.46
N GLY A 13 -11.26 2.86 5.52
CA GLY A 13 -12.12 3.92 5.02
C GLY A 13 -13.25 3.44 4.12
N ASP A 14 -14.18 4.36 3.84
CA ASP A 14 -15.37 4.09 3.04
C ASP A 14 -15.05 3.65 1.61
N GLY A 15 -15.86 2.73 1.07
CA GLY A 15 -15.69 2.18 -0.27
C GLY A 15 -14.42 1.34 -0.49
N SER A 16 -13.66 1.03 0.56
CA SER A 16 -12.47 0.17 0.46
C SER A 16 -12.84 -1.32 0.54
N ASP A 17 -12.12 -2.11 -0.24
CA ASP A 17 -12.34 -3.55 -0.39
C ASP A 17 -11.11 -4.33 0.03
N ILE A 18 -11.28 -5.21 1.01
CA ILE A 18 -10.23 -6.09 1.54
C ILE A 18 -10.46 -7.48 0.98
N GLY A 19 -9.77 -7.81 -0.12
CA GLY A 19 -9.99 -9.05 -0.86
C GLY A 19 -9.70 -10.33 -0.07
N GLY A 20 -10.25 -11.45 -0.56
CA GLY A 20 -10.19 -12.77 0.08
C GLY A 20 -8.79 -13.15 0.56
N GLY A 21 -8.64 -13.39 1.87
CA GLY A 21 -7.37 -13.82 2.45
C GLY A 21 -6.29 -12.73 2.60
N ALA A 22 -6.58 -11.48 2.23
CA ALA A 22 -5.64 -10.37 2.39
C ALA A 22 -5.26 -10.13 3.86
N SER A 23 -4.09 -9.51 4.10
CA SER A 23 -3.55 -9.25 5.44
C SER A 23 -3.32 -7.75 5.67
N ILE A 24 -3.95 -7.17 6.68
CA ILE A 24 -3.58 -5.84 7.16
C ILE A 24 -2.87 -5.99 8.51
N MET A 25 -1.63 -5.56 8.58
CA MET A 25 -0.83 -5.60 9.80
C MET A 25 -1.31 -4.53 10.79
N GLY A 26 -1.23 -4.79 12.10
CA GLY A 26 -1.80 -3.90 13.13
C GLY A 26 -1.02 -2.60 13.33
N THR A 27 0.29 -2.74 13.58
CA THR A 27 1.21 -1.61 13.74
C THR A 27 2.31 -1.70 12.70
N LEU A 28 2.94 -0.58 12.37
CA LEU A 28 4.09 -0.55 11.48
C LEU A 28 5.22 -1.46 12.02
N SER A 29 5.45 -2.60 11.37
CA SER A 29 6.38 -3.62 11.87
C SER A 29 7.82 -3.19 11.60
N GLY A 30 8.70 -3.54 12.54
CA GLY A 30 10.05 -2.95 12.66
C GLY A 30 10.21 -1.99 13.84
N GLY A 31 9.32 -2.04 14.84
CA GLY A 31 9.40 -1.24 16.07
C GLY A 31 8.48 -0.01 16.11
N GLY A 32 7.53 0.11 15.17
CA GLY A 32 6.61 1.23 15.08
C GLY A 32 5.48 1.19 16.11
N LYS A 33 5.13 2.37 16.64
CA LYS A 33 3.96 2.60 17.50
C LYS A 33 2.71 3.02 16.71
N GLU A 34 2.87 3.30 15.42
CA GLU A 34 1.79 3.78 14.56
C GLU A 34 0.91 2.62 14.11
N VAL A 35 -0.39 2.80 14.30
CA VAL A 35 -1.42 1.86 13.86
C VAL A 35 -1.70 2.11 12.39
N ILE A 36 -1.74 1.04 11.60
CA ILE A 36 -1.95 1.12 10.15
C ILE A 36 -3.40 1.50 9.85
N SER A 37 -3.60 2.36 8.86
CA SER A 37 -4.92 2.74 8.35
C SER A 37 -4.99 2.54 6.84
N ILE A 38 -6.18 2.22 6.34
CA ILE A 38 -6.50 2.17 4.91
C ILE A 38 -7.49 3.30 4.63
N GLY A 39 -7.19 4.17 3.66
CA GLY A 39 -8.07 5.24 3.22
C GLY A 39 -9.31 4.75 2.50
N GLN A 40 -9.96 5.65 1.76
CA GLN A 40 -11.20 5.40 1.02
C GLN A 40 -10.92 4.84 -0.38
N ARG A 41 -11.87 4.07 -0.93
CA ARG A 41 -11.83 3.53 -2.31
C ARG A 41 -10.52 2.78 -2.63
N THR A 42 -9.90 2.20 -1.61
CA THR A 42 -8.66 1.43 -1.71
C THR A 42 -8.97 -0.06 -1.83
N LEU A 43 -8.28 -0.75 -2.73
CA LEU A 43 -8.45 -2.17 -2.99
C LEU A 43 -7.21 -2.96 -2.56
N LEU A 44 -7.39 -3.91 -1.65
CA LEU A 44 -6.39 -4.96 -1.41
C LEU A 44 -6.79 -6.21 -2.17
N GLY A 45 -6.00 -6.63 -3.15
CA GLY A 45 -6.25 -7.85 -3.92
C GLY A 45 -6.26 -9.11 -3.05
N ALA A 46 -6.88 -10.18 -3.54
CA ALA A 46 -6.91 -11.46 -2.82
C ALA A 46 -5.51 -11.95 -2.45
N ASN A 47 -5.34 -12.50 -1.25
CA ASN A 47 -4.07 -12.96 -0.67
C ASN A 47 -2.95 -11.91 -0.66
N SER A 48 -3.26 -10.63 -0.86
CA SER A 48 -2.26 -9.56 -0.71
C SER A 48 -1.97 -9.28 0.77
N GLY A 49 -1.00 -8.41 1.04
CA GLY A 49 -0.76 -7.96 2.40
C GLY A 49 -0.11 -6.59 2.45
N ILE A 50 -0.42 -5.85 3.51
CA ILE A 50 0.05 -4.48 3.68
C ILE A 50 0.51 -4.24 5.11
N GLY A 51 1.71 -3.67 5.20
CA GLY A 51 2.40 -3.33 6.45
C GLY A 51 2.76 -1.85 6.58
N ILE A 52 2.10 -1.00 5.81
CA ILE A 52 2.16 0.48 5.86
C ILE A 52 0.73 1.03 5.76
N SER A 53 0.50 2.27 6.17
CA SER A 53 -0.79 2.91 5.89
C SER A 53 -0.93 3.22 4.41
N LEU A 54 -2.15 3.13 3.89
CA LEU A 54 -2.51 3.57 2.55
C LEU A 54 -3.49 4.72 2.65
N GLY A 55 -3.32 5.74 1.82
CA GLY A 55 -4.31 6.78 1.65
C GLY A 55 -5.49 6.30 0.81
N ASP A 56 -6.13 7.26 0.15
CA ASP A 56 -7.26 7.05 -0.74
C ASP A 56 -6.82 6.50 -2.09
N ASP A 57 -7.75 5.79 -2.75
CA ASP A 57 -7.67 5.36 -4.14
C ASP A 57 -6.44 4.48 -4.46
N CYS A 58 -5.93 3.75 -3.47
CA CYS A 58 -4.78 2.85 -3.64
C CYS A 58 -5.21 1.46 -4.11
N VAL A 59 -4.27 0.70 -4.67
CA VAL A 59 -4.45 -0.70 -5.06
C VAL A 59 -3.20 -1.50 -4.68
N VAL A 60 -3.41 -2.67 -4.08
CA VAL A 60 -2.35 -3.68 -3.93
C VAL A 60 -2.72 -4.90 -4.76
N GLU A 61 -1.84 -5.30 -5.67
CA GLU A 61 -2.00 -6.49 -6.50
C GLU A 61 -2.23 -7.75 -5.65
N ALA A 62 -3.07 -8.67 -6.16
CA ALA A 62 -3.29 -9.97 -5.54
C ALA A 62 -1.98 -10.74 -5.31
N GLY A 63 -1.86 -11.39 -4.15
CA GLY A 63 -0.67 -12.16 -3.78
C GLY A 63 0.58 -11.33 -3.44
N VAL A 64 0.53 -10.00 -3.52
CA VAL A 64 1.66 -9.14 -3.17
C VAL A 64 1.58 -8.71 -1.70
N TYR A 65 2.64 -8.97 -0.95
CA TYR A 65 2.81 -8.43 0.40
C TYR A 65 3.82 -7.29 0.41
N ILE A 66 3.39 -6.09 0.81
CA ILE A 66 4.24 -4.91 1.01
C ILE A 66 4.48 -4.71 2.51
N THR A 67 5.70 -4.93 2.98
CA THR A 67 6.11 -4.63 4.36
C THR A 67 6.73 -3.23 4.43
N ALA A 68 6.83 -2.63 5.62
CA ALA A 68 7.47 -1.32 5.79
C ALA A 68 8.93 -1.26 5.27
N SER A 69 9.64 -2.39 5.29
CA SER A 69 11.02 -2.50 4.81
C SER A 69 11.16 -2.97 3.37
N SER A 70 10.06 -3.34 2.70
CA SER A 70 10.06 -3.70 1.28
C SER A 70 10.74 -2.61 0.48
N LYS A 71 11.70 -3.02 -0.37
CA LYS A 71 12.31 -2.13 -1.36
C LYS A 71 11.36 -2.02 -2.55
N VAL A 72 10.90 -0.80 -2.82
CA VAL A 72 9.91 -0.51 -3.85
C VAL A 72 10.54 0.40 -4.90
N THR A 73 10.50 -0.04 -6.15
CA THR A 73 10.95 0.72 -7.31
C THR A 73 9.86 1.70 -7.74
N LEU A 74 10.23 2.96 -7.90
CA LEU A 74 9.35 4.04 -8.34
C LEU A 74 9.47 4.24 -9.87
N PRO A 75 8.56 4.97 -10.52
CA PRO A 75 8.59 5.20 -11.97
C PRO A 75 9.84 5.96 -12.45
N ASP A 76 10.44 6.77 -11.57
CA ASP A 76 11.73 7.44 -11.81
C ASP A 76 12.96 6.53 -11.57
N LYS A 77 12.72 5.22 -11.39
CA LYS A 77 13.71 4.17 -11.09
C LYS A 77 14.38 4.29 -9.73
N LYS A 78 13.99 5.25 -8.88
CA LYS A 78 14.46 5.31 -7.50
C LYS A 78 13.90 4.11 -6.73
N VAL A 79 14.73 3.53 -5.86
CA VAL A 79 14.29 2.49 -4.92
C VAL A 79 14.20 3.08 -3.53
N VAL A 80 13.02 2.99 -2.92
CA VAL A 80 12.74 3.49 -1.57
C VAL A 80 12.24 2.38 -0.66
N LYS A 81 12.26 2.58 0.65
CA LYS A 81 11.53 1.68 1.55
C LYS A 81 10.04 2.02 1.49
N ALA A 82 9.17 1.00 1.50
CA ALA A 82 7.73 1.23 1.41
C ALA A 82 7.18 2.13 2.54
N LYS A 83 7.83 2.17 3.71
CA LYS A 83 7.49 3.12 4.78
C LYS A 83 7.48 4.59 4.33
N GLU A 84 8.28 4.94 3.32
CA GLU A 84 8.34 6.31 2.76
C GLU A 84 7.13 6.63 1.89
N LEU A 85 6.30 5.63 1.55
CA LEU A 85 5.05 5.77 0.79
C LEU A 85 3.81 5.67 1.68
N SER A 86 4.00 5.52 3.00
CA SER A 86 2.91 5.36 3.97
C SER A 86 1.99 6.57 3.94
N GLY A 87 0.68 6.33 3.80
CA GLY A 87 -0.35 7.36 3.70
C GLY A 87 -0.48 8.01 2.30
N GLY A 88 0.33 7.61 1.32
CA GLY A 88 0.21 8.11 -0.05
C GLY A 88 -1.12 7.72 -0.70
N ASN A 89 -1.66 8.62 -1.53
CA ASN A 89 -2.90 8.44 -2.28
C ASN A 89 -2.61 7.99 -3.73
N ASN A 90 -3.60 7.39 -4.40
CA ASN A 90 -3.56 7.05 -5.83
C ASN A 90 -2.35 6.17 -6.24
N LEU A 91 -1.93 5.25 -5.38
CA LEU A 91 -0.80 4.35 -5.64
C LEU A 91 -1.27 2.96 -6.06
N LEU A 92 -0.62 2.39 -7.06
CA LEU A 92 -0.70 0.97 -7.40
C LEU A 92 0.60 0.28 -6.97
N PHE A 93 0.49 -0.65 -6.03
CA PHE A 93 1.57 -1.56 -5.65
C PHE A 93 1.43 -2.88 -6.40
N ARG A 94 2.49 -3.30 -7.08
CA ARG A 94 2.53 -4.57 -7.83
C ARG A 94 3.89 -5.25 -7.71
N ARG A 95 3.96 -6.52 -8.10
CA ARG A 95 5.20 -7.22 -8.38
C ARG A 95 5.33 -7.37 -9.88
N ASN A 96 6.43 -6.88 -10.43
CA ASN A 96 6.77 -7.12 -11.82
C ASN A 96 7.02 -8.62 -12.03
N SER A 97 6.23 -9.27 -12.87
CA SER A 97 6.28 -10.73 -13.06
C SER A 97 7.52 -11.22 -13.81
N GLU A 98 8.21 -10.34 -14.54
CA GLU A 98 9.44 -10.70 -15.26
C GLU A 98 10.67 -10.52 -14.36
N SER A 99 10.78 -9.40 -13.65
CA SER A 99 11.95 -9.07 -12.83
C SER A 99 11.83 -9.46 -11.35
N GLY A 100 10.61 -9.71 -10.87
CA GLY A 100 10.31 -9.93 -9.46
C GLY A 100 10.35 -8.66 -8.59
N ALA A 101 10.64 -7.49 -9.15
CA ALA A 101 10.72 -6.24 -8.41
C ALA A 101 9.34 -5.83 -7.86
N LEU A 102 9.31 -5.33 -6.63
CA LEU A 102 8.15 -4.62 -6.11
C LEU A 102 8.16 -3.20 -6.66
N GLU A 103 7.03 -2.76 -7.21
CA GLU A 103 6.89 -1.47 -7.86
C GLU A 103 5.72 -0.69 -7.24
N ALA A 104 5.86 0.63 -7.17
CA ALA A 104 4.76 1.55 -6.91
C ALA A 104 4.58 2.47 -8.13
N LEU A 105 3.37 2.55 -8.64
CA LEU A 105 3.01 3.38 -9.79
C LEU A 105 1.92 4.37 -9.39
N ALA A 106 1.80 5.47 -10.14
CA ALA A 106 0.61 6.30 -10.08
C ALA A 106 -0.56 5.52 -10.71
N LYS A 107 -1.66 5.33 -9.98
CA LYS A 107 -2.87 4.66 -10.50
C LYS A 107 -3.55 5.51 -11.57
N THR A 108 -3.49 6.83 -11.41
CA THR A 108 -4.01 7.83 -12.35
C THR A 108 -2.98 8.95 -12.54
N GLY A 109 -3.00 9.58 -13.71
CA GLY A 109 -2.12 10.70 -14.03
C GLY A 109 -0.65 10.32 -14.22
N THR A 110 0.22 11.33 -14.22
CA THR A 110 1.67 11.17 -14.42
C THR A 110 2.40 11.20 -13.08
N TRP A 111 3.38 10.32 -12.91
CA TRP A 111 4.27 10.33 -11.75
C TRP A 111 5.03 11.67 -11.68
N SER A 112 4.83 12.42 -10.59
CA SER A 112 5.46 13.72 -10.35
C SER A 112 6.55 13.68 -9.27
N GLY A 113 6.91 12.47 -8.82
CA GLY A 113 7.92 12.25 -7.77
C GLY A 113 7.33 11.89 -6.41
N LEU A 114 8.20 11.45 -5.51
CA LEU A 114 7.81 11.00 -4.16
C LEU A 114 7.19 12.13 -3.33
N ASN A 115 7.73 13.36 -3.40
CA ASN A 115 7.21 14.48 -2.60
C ASN A 115 5.75 14.81 -2.96
N SER A 116 5.38 14.73 -4.24
CA SER A 116 3.99 14.96 -4.65
C SER A 116 3.03 13.87 -4.18
N VAL A 117 3.53 12.66 -3.92
CA VAL A 117 2.73 11.56 -3.34
C VAL A 117 2.44 11.82 -1.86
N LEU A 118 3.38 12.46 -1.15
CA LEU A 118 3.29 12.72 0.29
C LEU A 118 2.56 14.01 0.66
N HIS A 119 2.44 14.98 -0.26
CA HIS A 119 2.05 16.36 0.09
C HIS A 119 0.84 16.90 -0.68
N LYS A 120 -0.04 16.03 -1.17
CA LYS A 120 -1.38 16.41 -1.65
C LYS A 120 -2.42 16.01 -0.60
N ASN A 121 -2.62 16.88 0.38
CA ASN A 121 -3.73 16.82 1.34
C ASN A 121 -4.68 17.98 1.04
#